data_AF-A0A2E5VQF4-F1
#
_entry.id   AF-A0A2E5VQF4-F1
#
_cell.length_a   1.000
_cell.length_b   1.000
_cell.length_c   1.000
_cell.angle_alpha   90.00
_cell.angle_beta   90.00
_cell.angle_gamma   90.00
#
_symmetry.space_group_name_H-M   'P 1'
#
loop_
_entity.id
_entity.type
_entity.pdbx_description
1 polymer ?
#
loop_
_entity_poly.entity_id
_entity_poly.type
_entity_poly.pdbx_seq_one_letter_code
_entity_poly.pdbx_strand_id
1 'polypeptide(L)'
;MNIRADVNTRFFLRFILIAIICIGFFFWALYDGIVAYPNQLTRILKYKDLEKWVRVTYRKNNSGQTAQKIEVIIRGGGQGQQSIRKTALQTFIGRVRQIEDNGQIRVKDFDDQWETFEYNDKTTIIDPQGEKISIDETLDLVDTWETVAKENSWPIEKPDENKVLVKTVEDIKNRYDWKIKSQFVMIAVAAPVGFFSLWVYLGSRGRWLEADNSGITSSWGQQFAFDNILTLDKKQWKNKGIARITYDAEGHTKKFVLDNYKFNRWAIDDILLRVESQITDNQIIGGCPEPLAQEKQEVLDSGEVVEG
;
A
#
# COMPACT_ATOMS: atom_id res chain seq x y z
N MET A 1 10.85 -14.31 -50.86
CA MET A 1 11.35 -14.85 -49.57
C MET A 1 10.57 -14.20 -48.46
N ASN A 2 9.93 -14.97 -47.59
CA ASN A 2 9.09 -14.42 -46.52
C ASN A 2 9.97 -13.85 -45.41
N ILE A 3 9.60 -12.67 -44.91
CA ILE A 3 10.27 -12.01 -43.79
C ILE A 3 9.32 -12.08 -42.60
N ARG A 4 9.76 -12.72 -41.52
CA ARG A 4 8.98 -12.84 -40.29
C ARG A 4 9.62 -12.03 -39.17
N ALA A 5 8.83 -11.16 -38.55
CA ALA A 5 9.19 -10.39 -37.38
C ALA A 5 8.41 -10.90 -36.15
N ASP A 6 9.08 -11.66 -35.29
CA ASP A 6 8.55 -12.04 -33.98
C ASP A 6 8.65 -10.89 -32.98
N VAL A 7 7.86 -10.95 -31.91
CA VAL A 7 7.89 -9.95 -30.82
C VAL A 7 9.26 -9.88 -30.14
N ASN A 8 9.71 -8.65 -29.87
CA ASN A 8 10.90 -8.41 -29.07
C ASN A 8 10.62 -8.69 -27.59
N THR A 9 11.11 -9.83 -27.11
CA THR A 9 10.91 -10.26 -25.71
C THR A 9 11.50 -9.26 -24.72
N ARG A 10 12.63 -8.59 -25.03
CA ARG A 10 13.28 -7.63 -24.12
C ARG A 10 12.44 -6.39 -23.87
N PHE A 11 11.66 -5.96 -24.87
CA PHE A 11 10.74 -4.84 -24.71
C PHE A 11 9.63 -5.19 -23.71
N PHE A 12 8.98 -6.35 -23.88
CA PHE A 12 7.87 -6.78 -23.03
C PHE A 12 8.30 -7.29 -21.65
N LEU A 13 9.57 -7.71 -21.49
CA LEU A 13 10.13 -8.09 -20.18
C LEU A 13 10.01 -6.96 -19.14
N ARG A 14 10.05 -5.70 -19.56
CA ARG A 14 9.87 -4.55 -18.65
C ARG A 14 8.46 -4.53 -18.06
N PHE A 15 7.44 -4.90 -18.83
CA PHE A 15 6.05 -4.93 -18.38
C PHE A 15 5.79 -6.04 -17.35
N ILE A 16 6.39 -7.23 -17.51
CA ILE A 16 6.25 -8.29 -16.51
C ILE A 16 7.00 -7.95 -15.21
N LEU A 17 8.16 -7.29 -15.28
CA LEU A 17 8.85 -6.81 -14.07
C LEU A 17 8.00 -5.78 -13.31
N ILE A 18 7.43 -4.81 -14.03
CA ILE A 18 6.49 -3.83 -13.44
C ILE A 18 5.29 -4.55 -12.82
N ALA A 19 4.71 -5.52 -13.53
CA ALA A 19 3.59 -6.31 -13.03
C ALA A 19 3.92 -7.04 -11.73
N ILE A 20 5.05 -7.75 -11.66
CA ILE A 20 5.48 -8.48 -10.45
C ILE A 20 5.63 -7.53 -9.26
N ILE A 21 6.30 -6.39 -9.46
CA ILE A 21 6.52 -5.40 -8.40
C ILE A 21 5.18 -4.83 -7.91
N CYS A 22 4.32 -4.37 -8.83
CA CYS A 22 3.04 -3.76 -8.47
C CYS A 22 2.07 -4.77 -7.83
N ILE A 23 2.03 -6.01 -8.32
CA ILE A 23 1.16 -7.06 -7.76
C ILE A 23 1.67 -7.50 -6.38
N GLY A 24 2.98 -7.68 -6.21
CA GLY A 24 3.57 -7.98 -4.90
C GLY A 24 3.26 -6.89 -3.88
N PHE A 25 3.42 -5.63 -4.28
CA PHE A 25 3.08 -4.48 -3.45
C PHE A 25 1.58 -4.38 -3.15
N PHE A 26 0.71 -4.68 -4.12
CA PHE A 26 -0.75 -4.77 -3.93
C PHE A 26 -1.11 -5.78 -2.83
N PHE A 27 -0.56 -7.00 -2.88
CA PHE A 27 -0.84 -8.00 -1.84
C PHE A 27 -0.30 -7.60 -0.48
N TRP A 28 0.88 -6.97 -0.43
CA TRP A 28 1.43 -6.44 0.82
C TRP A 28 0.52 -5.37 1.43
N ALA A 29 0.08 -4.39 0.65
CA ALA A 29 -0.84 -3.34 1.10
C ALA A 29 -2.21 -3.91 1.50
N LEU A 30 -2.70 -4.93 0.80
CA LEU A 30 -3.95 -5.62 1.12
C LEU A 30 -3.88 -6.31 2.49
N TYR A 31 -2.78 -7.03 2.76
CA TYR A 31 -2.54 -7.64 4.07
C TYR A 31 -2.49 -6.58 5.18
N ASP A 32 -1.75 -5.50 4.95
CA ASP A 32 -1.60 -4.43 5.93
C ASP A 32 -2.95 -3.74 6.23
N GLY A 33 -3.74 -3.45 5.20
CA GLY A 33 -5.04 -2.77 5.31
C GLY A 33 -6.13 -3.63 5.96
N ILE A 34 -6.17 -4.93 5.70
CA ILE A 34 -7.23 -5.84 6.18
C ILE A 34 -6.87 -6.53 7.49
N VAL A 35 -5.60 -6.87 7.69
CA VAL A 35 -5.17 -7.74 8.80
C VAL A 35 -4.27 -6.96 9.76
N ALA A 36 -3.16 -6.41 9.29
CA ALA A 36 -2.12 -5.91 10.19
C ALA A 36 -2.57 -4.68 11.00
N TYR A 37 -3.07 -3.63 10.34
CA TYR A 37 -3.49 -2.41 11.02
C TYR A 37 -4.74 -2.59 11.88
N PRO A 38 -5.79 -3.29 11.42
CA PRO A 38 -6.95 -3.58 12.27
C PRO A 38 -6.58 -4.37 13.54
N ASN A 39 -5.76 -5.41 13.43
CA ASN A 39 -5.34 -6.18 14.60
C ASN A 39 -4.49 -5.34 15.57
N GLN A 40 -3.60 -4.50 15.05
CA GLN A 40 -2.84 -3.56 15.88
C GLN A 40 -3.74 -2.56 16.60
N LEU A 41 -4.79 -2.06 15.95
CA LEU A 41 -5.74 -1.13 16.55
C LEU A 41 -6.47 -1.81 17.72
N THR A 42 -7.04 -3.00 17.52
CA THR A 42 -7.73 -3.77 18.57
C THR A 42 -6.84 -3.99 19.78
N ARG A 43 -5.60 -4.41 19.55
CA ARG A 43 -4.61 -4.62 20.60
C ARG A 43 -4.31 -3.34 21.39
N ILE A 44 -4.09 -2.22 20.72
CA ILE A 44 -3.75 -0.94 21.38
C ILE A 44 -4.94 -0.42 22.18
N LEU A 45 -6.16 -0.53 21.64
CA LEU A 45 -7.38 -0.14 22.35
C LEU A 45 -7.55 -0.98 23.63
N LYS A 46 -7.39 -2.31 23.53
CA LYS A 46 -7.46 -3.19 24.69
C LYS A 46 -6.36 -2.89 25.70
N TYR A 47 -5.12 -2.63 25.26
CA TYR A 47 -4.04 -2.25 26.15
C TYR A 47 -4.29 -0.91 26.84
N LYS A 48 -4.86 0.09 26.13
CA LYS A 48 -5.25 1.37 26.72
C LYS A 48 -6.36 1.22 27.76
N ASP A 49 -7.30 0.30 27.53
CA ASP A 49 -8.34 -0.03 28.51
C ASP A 49 -7.76 -0.66 29.79
N LEU A 50 -6.60 -1.33 29.71
CA LEU A 50 -5.86 -1.89 30.85
C LEU A 50 -4.95 -0.87 31.56
N GLU A 51 -4.73 0.33 31.00
CA GLU A 51 -3.95 1.41 31.64
C GLU A 51 -4.80 2.29 32.58
N LYS A 52 -5.89 1.75 33.15
CA LYS A 52 -6.65 2.41 34.19
C LYS A 52 -5.92 2.28 35.53
N TRP A 53 -5.71 3.40 36.19
CA TRP A 53 -5.11 3.54 37.50
C TRP A 53 -6.17 3.97 38.50
N VAL A 54 -5.84 3.89 39.77
CA VAL A 54 -6.69 4.33 40.87
C VAL A 54 -5.93 5.38 41.66
N ARG A 55 -6.54 6.53 41.86
CA ARG A 55 -6.10 7.55 42.82
C ARG A 55 -6.85 7.33 44.11
N VAL A 56 -6.11 6.98 45.15
CA VAL A 56 -6.62 6.83 46.50
C VAL A 56 -6.29 8.08 47.28
N THR A 57 -7.32 8.79 47.74
CA THR A 57 -7.19 9.85 48.73
C THR A 57 -7.46 9.26 50.09
N TYR A 58 -6.51 9.42 51.00
CA TYR A 58 -6.53 8.77 52.30
C TYR A 58 -6.15 9.73 53.42
N ARG A 59 -6.55 9.34 54.63
CA ARG A 59 -6.09 9.96 55.87
C ARG A 59 -5.21 8.96 56.59
N LYS A 60 -4.03 9.39 57.01
CA LYS A 60 -3.10 8.60 57.82
C LYS A 60 -3.38 8.86 59.30
N ASN A 61 -3.66 7.81 60.08
CA ASN A 61 -3.83 7.88 61.53
C ASN A 61 -2.78 6.98 62.23
N ASN A 62 -2.79 6.90 63.55
CA ASN A 62 -1.83 6.09 64.30
C ASN A 62 -2.02 4.57 64.12
N SER A 63 -3.12 4.12 63.49
CA SER A 63 -3.44 2.72 63.25
C SER A 63 -3.28 2.28 61.79
N GLY A 64 -3.08 3.20 60.83
CA GLY A 64 -2.90 2.87 59.41
C GLY A 64 -3.29 3.97 58.42
N GLN A 65 -3.41 3.61 57.14
CA GLN A 65 -3.92 4.46 56.07
C GLN A 65 -5.38 4.08 55.79
N THR A 66 -6.31 5.03 55.97
CA THR A 66 -7.74 4.80 55.70
C THR A 66 -8.18 5.60 54.48
N ALA A 67 -8.70 4.91 53.47
CA ALA A 67 -9.24 5.54 52.27
C ALA A 67 -10.46 6.42 52.62
N GLN A 68 -10.59 7.53 51.90
CA GLN A 68 -11.74 8.45 51.99
C GLN A 68 -12.39 8.63 50.62
N LYS A 69 -11.59 8.59 49.54
CA LYS A 69 -12.07 8.71 48.16
C LYS A 69 -11.19 7.91 47.22
N ILE A 70 -11.80 7.18 46.30
CA ILE A 70 -11.12 6.39 45.28
C ILE A 70 -11.60 6.90 43.91
N GLU A 71 -10.68 7.36 43.08
CA GLU A 71 -10.97 7.83 41.72
C GLU A 71 -10.26 6.93 40.70
N VAL A 72 -10.98 6.40 39.71
CA VAL A 72 -10.32 5.71 38.58
C VAL A 72 -9.77 6.76 37.61
N ILE A 73 -8.53 6.59 37.16
CA ILE A 73 -7.82 7.49 36.24
C ILE A 73 -7.41 6.70 35.02
N ILE A 74 -7.84 7.14 33.84
CA ILE A 74 -7.31 6.63 32.58
C ILE A 74 -6.03 7.41 32.27
N ARG A 75 -4.91 6.72 32.02
CA ARG A 75 -3.67 7.38 31.57
C ARG A 75 -3.93 8.04 30.21
N GLY A 76 -4.23 9.35 30.19
CA GLY A 76 -4.51 10.09 28.95
C GLY A 76 -5.42 11.32 29.03
N GLY A 77 -6.10 11.62 30.14
CA GLY A 77 -6.97 12.79 30.19
C GLY A 77 -7.22 13.28 31.61
N GLY A 78 -6.55 14.36 32.00
CA GLY A 78 -6.81 15.00 33.28
C GLY A 78 -5.64 15.82 33.78
N GLN A 79 -5.41 17.00 33.20
CA GLN A 79 -4.88 18.09 34.02
C GLN A 79 -5.96 18.48 35.03
N GLY A 80 -5.97 17.80 36.17
CA GLY A 80 -6.77 18.18 37.32
C GLY A 80 -5.91 19.03 38.24
N GLN A 81 -6.05 20.34 38.10
CA GLN A 81 -5.49 21.34 39.00
C GLN A 81 -5.83 20.98 40.46
N GLN A 82 -4.81 20.81 41.29
CA GLN A 82 -4.95 20.61 42.73
C GLN A 82 -5.69 21.81 43.33
N SER A 83 -6.97 21.66 43.65
CA SER A 83 -7.69 22.60 44.51
C SER A 83 -7.84 21.99 45.90
N ILE A 84 -6.79 22.15 46.71
CA ILE A 84 -6.85 21.79 48.13
C ILE A 84 -7.34 23.02 48.91
N ARG A 85 -8.57 22.92 49.44
CA ARG A 85 -8.87 23.53 50.74
C ARG A 85 -8.36 22.59 51.84
N LYS A 86 -7.63 23.21 52.77
CA LYS A 86 -6.90 22.68 53.93
C LYS A 86 -7.60 21.52 54.67
N THR A 87 -6.91 20.38 54.81
CA THR A 87 -6.28 19.87 56.05
C THR A 87 -6.08 18.34 55.95
N ALA A 88 -4.82 17.89 55.89
CA ALA A 88 -4.35 16.51 56.19
C ALA A 88 -4.85 15.31 55.36
N LEU A 89 -5.18 15.47 54.07
CA LEU A 89 -5.42 14.33 53.16
C LEU A 89 -4.19 14.10 52.25
N GLN A 90 -3.74 12.85 52.17
CA GLN A 90 -2.66 12.40 51.29
C GLN A 90 -3.25 11.69 50.07
N THR A 91 -2.48 11.65 48.97
CA THR A 91 -2.91 11.04 47.71
C THR A 91 -1.88 10.01 47.27
N PHE A 92 -2.35 8.80 46.97
CA PHE A 92 -1.58 7.73 46.36
C PHE A 92 -2.15 7.43 44.98
N ILE A 93 -1.28 7.20 43.99
CA ILE A 93 -1.68 6.86 42.62
C ILE A 93 -1.03 5.53 42.27
N GLY A 94 -1.83 4.54 41.94
CA GLY A 94 -1.33 3.21 41.60
C GLY A 94 -2.41 2.31 41.02
N ARG A 95 -2.11 1.04 40.80
CA ARG A 95 -3.08 0.02 40.36
C ARG A 95 -3.55 -0.76 41.58
N VAL A 96 -4.86 -0.82 41.81
CA VAL A 96 -5.42 -1.82 42.72
C VAL A 96 -5.07 -3.19 42.12
N ARG A 97 -4.56 -4.12 42.94
CA ARG A 97 -4.17 -5.48 42.50
C ARG A 97 -4.85 -6.59 43.30
N GLN A 98 -5.35 -6.28 44.48
CA GLN A 98 -5.95 -7.25 45.37
C GLN A 98 -6.91 -6.55 46.34
N ILE A 99 -8.07 -7.15 46.58
CA ILE A 99 -8.93 -6.87 47.73
C ILE A 99 -8.76 -8.04 48.70
N GLU A 100 -8.60 -7.74 49.98
CA GLU A 100 -8.57 -8.73 51.04
C GLU A 100 -9.96 -8.85 51.67
N ASP A 101 -10.31 -10.05 52.15
CA ASP A 101 -11.62 -10.36 52.77
C ASP A 101 -11.93 -9.50 54.02
N ASN A 102 -10.92 -8.78 54.53
CA ASN A 102 -11.01 -7.85 55.66
C ASN A 102 -11.39 -6.41 55.24
N GLY A 103 -11.66 -6.14 53.96
CA GLY A 103 -11.98 -4.80 53.45
C GLY A 103 -10.76 -3.92 53.15
N GLN A 104 -9.57 -4.50 52.96
CA GLN A 104 -8.37 -3.78 52.54
C GLN A 104 -8.13 -3.88 51.03
N ILE A 105 -7.56 -2.83 50.45
CA ILE A 105 -7.10 -2.81 49.05
C ILE A 105 -5.59 -2.65 49.00
N ARG A 106 -4.92 -3.43 48.13
CA ARG A 106 -3.49 -3.31 47.86
C ARG A 106 -3.27 -2.59 46.54
N VAL A 107 -2.59 -1.46 46.60
CA VAL A 107 -2.34 -0.59 45.44
C VAL A 107 -0.84 -0.53 45.18
N LYS A 108 -0.45 -0.75 43.94
CA LYS A 108 0.96 -0.70 43.49
C LYS A 108 1.22 0.58 42.71
N ASP A 109 2.18 1.40 43.13
CA ASP A 109 2.52 2.65 42.43
C ASP A 109 3.39 2.42 41.17
N PHE A 110 3.91 3.52 40.60
CA PHE A 110 4.79 3.51 39.43
C PHE A 110 6.21 3.02 39.72
N ASP A 111 6.65 3.10 40.98
CA ASP A 111 7.98 2.66 41.45
C ASP A 111 7.92 1.21 42.01
N ASP A 112 6.84 0.50 41.66
CA ASP A 112 6.59 -0.88 42.02
C ASP A 112 6.46 -1.11 43.54
N GLN A 113 6.18 -0.06 44.31
CA GLN A 113 5.95 -0.11 45.75
C GLN A 113 4.49 -0.41 46.07
N TRP A 114 4.28 -1.16 47.14
CA TRP A 114 2.96 -1.57 47.60
C TRP A 114 2.51 -0.70 48.77
N GLU A 115 1.29 -0.14 48.66
CA GLU A 115 0.58 0.44 49.79
C GLU A 115 -0.76 -0.26 50.00
N THR A 116 -1.18 -0.39 51.26
CA THR A 116 -2.42 -1.07 51.65
C THR A 116 -3.34 -0.07 52.35
N PHE A 117 -4.58 0.01 51.89
CA PHE A 117 -5.57 0.97 52.40
C PHE A 117 -6.79 0.24 52.94
N GLU A 118 -7.25 0.65 54.12
CA GLU A 118 -8.53 0.19 54.66
C GLU A 118 -9.68 0.96 54.02
N TYR A 119 -10.67 0.23 53.51
CA TYR A 119 -11.94 0.75 53.04
C TYR A 119 -12.93 0.88 54.22
N ASN A 120 -13.77 1.91 54.17
CA ASN A 120 -14.81 2.13 55.19
C ASN A 120 -16.13 2.58 54.52
N ASP A 121 -17.20 2.66 55.29
CA ASP A 121 -18.54 3.05 54.84
C ASP A 121 -18.62 4.45 54.19
N LYS A 122 -17.57 5.27 54.32
CA LYS A 122 -17.49 6.61 53.75
C LYS A 122 -16.72 6.66 52.42
N THR A 123 -16.07 5.56 52.05
CA THR A 123 -15.21 5.54 50.88
C THR A 123 -16.07 5.49 49.62
N THR A 124 -16.01 6.56 48.83
CA THR A 124 -16.74 6.62 47.55
C THR A 124 -15.79 6.28 46.42
N ILE A 125 -16.20 5.35 45.56
CA ILE A 125 -15.49 5.01 44.32
C ILE A 125 -16.21 5.73 43.18
N ILE A 126 -15.47 6.56 42.45
CA ILE A 126 -15.99 7.25 41.27
C ILE A 126 -15.06 7.07 40.08
N ASP A 127 -15.64 7.05 38.89
CA ASP A 127 -14.90 7.06 37.64
C ASP A 127 -14.43 8.49 37.24
N PRO A 128 -13.67 8.66 36.14
CA PRO A 128 -13.30 9.99 35.65
C PRO A 128 -14.48 10.93 35.32
N GLN A 129 -15.67 10.40 35.09
CA GLN A 129 -16.90 11.11 34.74
C GLN A 129 -17.71 11.52 36.00
N GLY A 130 -17.31 11.05 37.18
CA GLY A 130 -17.97 11.30 38.46
C GLY A 130 -19.10 10.33 38.78
N GLU A 131 -19.26 9.25 38.01
CA GLU A 131 -20.23 8.20 38.27
C GLU A 131 -19.73 7.24 39.35
N LYS A 132 -20.63 6.74 40.20
CA LYS A 132 -20.28 5.75 41.23
C LYS A 132 -20.16 4.38 40.59
N ILE A 133 -19.02 3.72 40.82
CA ILE A 133 -18.76 2.36 40.35
C ILE A 133 -18.53 1.42 41.53
N SER A 134 -18.71 0.13 41.31
CA SER A 134 -18.50 -0.92 42.31
C SER A 134 -17.00 -1.20 42.51
N ILE A 135 -16.65 -1.81 43.65
CA ILE A 135 -15.26 -2.19 43.92
C ILE A 135 -14.79 -3.36 43.04
N ASP A 136 -15.71 -4.26 42.66
CA ASP A 136 -15.44 -5.41 41.79
C ASP A 136 -15.05 -4.95 40.38
N GLU A 137 -15.71 -3.91 39.85
CA GLU A 137 -15.33 -3.29 38.57
C GLU A 137 -13.93 -2.67 38.59
N THR A 138 -13.39 -2.33 39.77
CA THR A 138 -12.00 -1.85 39.89
C THR A 138 -10.98 -2.98 39.93
N LEU A 139 -11.40 -4.20 40.30
CA LEU A 139 -10.59 -5.42 40.27
C LEU A 139 -10.52 -6.06 38.89
N ASP A 140 -11.56 -5.96 38.08
CA ASP A 140 -11.53 -6.45 36.69
C ASP A 140 -10.55 -5.66 35.80
N LEU A 141 -9.99 -4.56 36.31
CA LEU A 141 -8.89 -3.79 35.69
C LEU A 141 -7.50 -4.42 35.91
N VAL A 142 -7.43 -5.53 36.67
CA VAL A 142 -6.18 -6.19 37.11
C VAL A 142 -5.59 -7.12 36.05
N ASP A 143 -6.34 -7.43 34.99
CA ASP A 143 -5.86 -8.25 33.88
C ASP A 143 -4.52 -7.73 33.36
N THR A 144 -3.46 -8.47 33.65
CA THR A 144 -2.16 -8.16 33.08
C THR A 144 -2.23 -8.33 31.58
N TRP A 145 -1.55 -7.45 30.83
CA TRP A 145 -1.42 -7.57 29.38
C TRP A 145 -1.05 -8.99 28.95
N GLU A 146 -0.24 -9.70 29.74
CA GLU A 146 0.14 -11.10 29.53
C GLU A 146 -1.06 -12.06 29.51
N THR A 147 -2.02 -11.89 30.41
CA THR A 147 -3.25 -12.71 30.49
C THR A 147 -4.10 -12.48 29.24
N VAL A 148 -4.41 -11.21 28.96
CA VAL A 148 -5.24 -10.82 27.81
C VAL A 148 -4.58 -11.22 26.49
N ALA A 149 -3.26 -11.04 26.39
CA ALA A 149 -2.52 -11.44 25.21
C ALA A 149 -2.55 -12.96 25.02
N LYS A 150 -2.39 -13.75 26.09
CA LYS A 150 -2.44 -15.21 26.02
C LYS A 150 -3.82 -15.73 25.62
N GLU A 151 -4.90 -15.16 26.17
CA GLU A 151 -6.27 -15.51 25.81
C GLU A 151 -6.60 -15.19 24.35
N ASN A 152 -6.11 -14.04 23.86
CA ASN A 152 -6.38 -13.58 22.49
C ASN A 152 -5.33 -14.06 21.47
N SER A 153 -4.38 -14.93 21.87
CA SER A 153 -3.25 -15.37 21.04
C SER A 153 -2.44 -14.21 20.44
N TRP A 154 -2.30 -13.12 21.20
CA TRP A 154 -1.51 -11.95 20.84
C TRP A 154 -0.07 -12.03 21.38
N PRO A 155 0.87 -11.24 20.82
CA PRO A 155 2.22 -11.14 21.37
C PRO A 155 2.20 -10.66 22.83
N ILE A 156 2.98 -11.33 23.68
CA ILE A 156 3.16 -10.98 25.10
C ILE A 156 3.88 -9.63 25.24
N GLU A 157 4.69 -9.27 24.25
CA GLU A 157 5.31 -7.95 24.17
C GLU A 157 4.24 -6.84 24.15
N LYS A 158 4.43 -5.84 25.01
CA LYS A 158 3.50 -4.71 25.12
C LYS A 158 3.43 -3.94 23.80
N PRO A 159 2.27 -3.37 23.45
CA PRO A 159 2.19 -2.45 22.34
C PRO A 159 3.12 -1.25 22.58
N ASP A 160 3.78 -0.80 21.52
CA ASP A 160 4.68 0.35 21.53
C ASP A 160 4.05 1.56 22.25
N GLU A 161 4.66 1.97 23.37
CA GLU A 161 4.12 3.01 24.26
C GLU A 161 3.89 4.33 23.53
N ASN A 162 4.73 4.68 22.54
CA ASN A 162 4.55 5.90 21.75
C ASN A 162 3.27 5.87 20.88
N LYS A 163 2.71 4.68 20.64
CA LYS A 163 1.41 4.50 19.97
C LYS A 163 0.24 4.54 20.95
N VAL A 164 0.49 4.32 22.24
CA VAL A 164 -0.52 4.28 23.31
C VAL A 164 -0.67 5.64 24.01
N LEU A 165 0.41 6.41 24.16
CA LEU A 165 0.49 7.71 24.87
C LEU A 165 -0.33 8.85 24.24
N VAL A 166 -1.22 8.56 23.30
CA VAL A 166 -2.11 9.55 22.69
C VAL A 166 -3.23 9.91 23.66
N LYS A 167 -3.60 11.20 23.72
CA LYS A 167 -4.53 11.75 24.72
C LYS A 167 -5.87 10.99 24.75
N THR A 168 -6.51 10.79 23.60
CA THR A 168 -7.84 10.16 23.55
C THR A 168 -7.85 8.82 22.80
N VAL A 169 -8.89 8.01 23.00
CA VAL A 169 -9.16 6.81 22.19
C VAL A 169 -9.42 7.19 20.73
N GLU A 170 -10.06 8.34 20.53
CA GLU A 170 -10.41 8.87 19.21
C GLU A 170 -9.17 9.20 18.38
N ASP A 171 -8.14 9.78 19.00
CA ASP A 171 -6.88 10.06 18.32
C ASP A 171 -6.17 8.78 17.84
N ILE A 172 -6.29 7.68 18.58
CA ILE A 172 -5.73 6.37 18.21
C ILE A 172 -6.48 5.82 17.01
N LYS A 173 -7.82 5.83 17.04
CA LYS A 173 -8.66 5.41 15.91
C LYS A 173 -8.33 6.21 14.66
N ASN A 174 -8.29 7.54 14.75
CA ASN A 174 -7.98 8.42 13.63
C ASN A 174 -6.60 8.13 13.00
N ARG A 175 -5.58 7.85 13.82
CA ARG A 175 -4.24 7.46 13.33
C ARG A 175 -4.30 6.16 12.53
N TYR A 176 -5.00 5.15 13.03
CA TYR A 176 -5.10 3.85 12.37
C TYR A 176 -6.02 3.88 11.15
N ASP A 177 -7.11 4.63 11.20
CA ASP A 177 -7.99 4.91 10.06
C ASP A 177 -7.21 5.51 8.89
N TRP A 178 -6.34 6.49 9.16
CA TRP A 178 -5.47 7.05 8.13
C TRP A 178 -4.54 5.99 7.54
N LYS A 179 -3.90 5.17 8.38
CA LYS A 179 -3.03 4.08 7.92
C LYS A 179 -3.80 3.08 7.04
N ILE A 180 -4.97 2.63 7.48
CA ILE A 180 -5.82 1.70 6.75
C ILE A 180 -6.27 2.31 5.41
N LYS A 181 -6.80 3.54 5.42
CA LYS A 181 -7.23 4.26 4.21
C LYS A 181 -6.07 4.45 3.22
N SER A 182 -4.88 4.78 3.71
CA SER A 182 -3.70 4.93 2.86
C SER A 182 -3.34 3.63 2.14
N GLN A 183 -3.48 2.46 2.77
CA GLN A 183 -3.27 1.18 2.10
C GLN A 183 -4.27 0.94 0.97
N PHE A 184 -5.55 1.27 1.17
CA PHE A 184 -6.58 1.17 0.12
C PHE A 184 -6.34 2.14 -1.05
N VAL A 185 -5.84 3.34 -0.78
CA VAL A 185 -5.42 4.27 -1.84
C VAL A 185 -4.25 3.68 -2.63
N MET A 186 -3.24 3.12 -1.95
CA MET A 186 -2.11 2.47 -2.60
C MET A 186 -2.54 1.27 -3.44
N ILE A 187 -3.49 0.46 -2.97
CA ILE A 187 -4.12 -0.63 -3.73
C ILE A 187 -4.80 -0.10 -4.99
N ALA A 188 -5.58 0.98 -4.88
CA ALA A 188 -6.30 1.58 -5.99
C ALA A 188 -5.37 2.11 -7.10
N VAL A 189 -4.13 2.45 -6.77
CA VAL A 189 -3.11 2.89 -7.74
C VAL A 189 -2.29 1.71 -8.27
N ALA A 190 -1.81 0.83 -7.37
CA ALA A 190 -0.91 -0.25 -7.74
C ALA A 190 -1.60 -1.36 -8.56
N ALA A 191 -2.86 -1.69 -8.23
CA ALA A 191 -3.58 -2.76 -8.92
C ALA A 191 -3.80 -2.44 -10.41
N PRO A 192 -4.36 -1.28 -10.82
CA PRO A 192 -4.55 -0.98 -12.24
C PRO A 192 -3.24 -1.03 -13.03
N VAL A 193 -2.15 -0.48 -12.49
CA VAL A 193 -0.84 -0.48 -13.16
C VAL A 193 -0.29 -1.90 -13.29
N GLY A 194 -0.35 -2.70 -12.22
CA GLY A 194 0.14 -4.07 -12.21
C GLY A 194 -0.64 -4.98 -13.16
N PHE A 195 -1.97 -4.97 -13.07
CA PHE A 195 -2.83 -5.80 -13.91
C PHE A 195 -2.81 -5.35 -15.38
N PHE A 196 -2.77 -4.06 -15.67
CA PHE A 196 -2.60 -3.57 -17.04
C PHE A 196 -1.27 -4.00 -17.64
N SER A 197 -0.17 -3.88 -16.90
CA SER A 197 1.16 -4.30 -17.37
C SER A 197 1.23 -5.81 -17.59
N LEU A 198 0.60 -6.59 -16.71
CA LEU A 198 0.48 -8.04 -16.87
C LEU A 198 -0.34 -8.38 -18.12
N TRP A 199 -1.47 -7.72 -18.34
CA TRP A 199 -2.32 -7.92 -19.51
C TRP A 199 -1.57 -7.60 -20.81
N VAL A 200 -0.82 -6.50 -20.86
CA VAL A 200 0.04 -6.14 -22.00
C VAL A 200 1.09 -7.21 -22.28
N TYR A 201 1.74 -7.75 -21.24
CA TYR A 201 2.73 -8.83 -21.38
C TYR A 201 2.10 -10.14 -21.87
N LEU A 202 0.95 -10.53 -21.30
CA LEU A 202 0.26 -11.76 -21.71
C LEU A 202 -0.27 -11.66 -23.14
N GLY A 203 -0.86 -10.52 -23.49
CA GLY A 203 -1.41 -10.27 -24.82
C GLY A 203 -0.36 -10.09 -25.91
N SER A 204 0.92 -9.89 -25.56
CA SER A 204 2.02 -9.82 -26.52
C SER A 204 2.69 -11.17 -26.82
N ARG A 205 2.44 -12.20 -25.98
CA ARG A 205 3.05 -13.53 -26.21
C ARG A 205 2.51 -14.14 -27.50
N GLY A 206 3.41 -14.68 -28.30
CA GLY A 206 3.06 -15.35 -29.57
C GLY A 206 2.64 -14.41 -30.69
N ARG A 207 2.76 -13.08 -30.51
CA ARG A 207 2.55 -12.14 -31.61
C ARG A 207 3.70 -12.20 -32.61
N TRP A 208 3.34 -12.18 -33.89
CA TRP A 208 4.28 -12.13 -35.00
C TRP A 208 3.66 -11.38 -36.19
N LEU A 209 4.54 -10.93 -37.06
CA LEU A 209 4.26 -10.25 -38.32
C LEU A 209 5.02 -10.97 -39.42
N GLU A 210 4.41 -11.19 -40.56
CA GLU A 210 5.07 -11.80 -41.72
C GLU A 210 4.72 -11.02 -42.97
N ALA A 211 5.74 -10.70 -43.77
CA ALA A 211 5.56 -10.15 -45.11
C ALA A 211 6.03 -11.18 -46.14
N ASP A 212 5.16 -11.49 -47.09
CA ASP A 212 5.49 -12.31 -48.24
C ASP A 212 5.76 -11.43 -49.47
N ASN A 213 5.54 -11.94 -50.68
CA ASN A 213 5.70 -11.18 -51.91
C ASN A 213 4.44 -10.38 -52.30
N SER A 214 3.29 -10.67 -51.69
CA SER A 214 1.98 -10.14 -52.05
C SER A 214 1.40 -9.21 -50.99
N GLY A 215 1.80 -9.35 -49.73
CA GLY A 215 1.26 -8.53 -48.64
C GLY A 215 1.85 -8.83 -47.27
N ILE A 216 1.13 -8.36 -46.26
CA ILE A 216 1.47 -8.52 -44.83
C ILE A 216 0.38 -9.31 -44.14
N THR A 217 0.78 -10.28 -43.31
CA THR A 217 -0.08 -11.06 -42.43
C THR A 217 0.38 -10.90 -40.97
N SER A 218 -0.57 -10.75 -40.06
CA SER A 218 -0.31 -10.70 -38.63
C SER A 218 -0.91 -11.90 -37.89
N SER A 219 -0.30 -12.25 -36.75
CA SER A 219 -0.79 -13.34 -35.91
C SER A 219 -2.17 -13.10 -35.28
N TRP A 220 -2.68 -11.87 -35.34
CA TRP A 220 -3.98 -11.46 -34.80
C TRP A 220 -5.04 -11.26 -35.90
N GLY A 221 -4.80 -11.82 -37.09
CA GLY A 221 -5.80 -11.93 -38.16
C GLY A 221 -5.93 -10.69 -39.06
N GLN A 222 -4.99 -9.74 -38.99
CA GLN A 222 -4.93 -8.68 -40.01
C GLN A 222 -4.09 -9.17 -41.19
N GLN A 223 -4.64 -9.06 -42.38
CA GLN A 223 -3.96 -9.38 -43.63
C GLN A 223 -4.38 -8.39 -44.70
N PHE A 224 -3.43 -7.93 -45.52
CA PHE A 224 -3.71 -7.07 -46.66
C PHE A 224 -2.62 -7.21 -47.73
N ALA A 225 -3.01 -7.05 -48.99
CA ALA A 225 -2.09 -7.01 -50.12
C ALA A 225 -1.42 -5.62 -50.22
N PHE A 226 -0.23 -5.56 -50.81
CA PHE A 226 0.48 -4.30 -51.02
C PHE A 226 -0.30 -3.33 -51.93
N ASP A 227 -1.03 -3.87 -52.92
CA ASP A 227 -1.88 -3.09 -53.84
C ASP A 227 -3.00 -2.31 -53.13
N ASN A 228 -3.42 -2.77 -51.94
CA ASN A 228 -4.48 -2.11 -51.16
C ASN A 228 -3.94 -0.98 -50.27
N ILE A 229 -2.63 -0.71 -50.28
CA ILE A 229 -2.03 0.36 -49.46
C ILE A 229 -2.41 1.70 -50.05
N LEU A 230 -3.01 2.56 -49.22
CA LEU A 230 -3.38 3.92 -49.57
C LEU A 230 -2.25 4.90 -49.24
N THR A 231 -1.70 4.80 -48.02
CA THR A 231 -0.61 5.69 -47.56
C THR A 231 0.34 4.99 -46.58
N LEU A 232 1.61 5.38 -46.60
CA LEU A 232 2.64 5.01 -45.65
C LEU A 232 3.15 6.28 -44.92
N ASP A 233 2.81 6.43 -43.64
CA ASP A 233 3.27 7.54 -42.80
C ASP A 233 4.53 7.17 -42.01
N LYS A 234 5.63 7.86 -42.34
CA LYS A 234 6.96 7.70 -41.75
C LYS A 234 7.35 8.81 -40.77
N LYS A 235 6.43 9.69 -40.37
CA LYS A 235 6.73 10.84 -39.49
C LYS A 235 7.43 10.48 -38.17
N GLN A 236 7.20 9.26 -37.67
CA GLN A 236 7.81 8.78 -36.42
C GLN A 236 8.87 7.70 -36.65
N TRP A 237 9.21 7.39 -37.89
CA TRP A 237 10.14 6.31 -38.22
C TRP A 237 11.56 6.66 -37.79
N LYS A 238 12.11 7.79 -38.25
CA LYS A 238 13.49 8.21 -37.94
C LYS A 238 13.78 8.28 -36.44
N ASN A 239 12.83 8.80 -35.65
CA ASN A 239 13.02 9.06 -34.22
C ASN A 239 12.56 7.92 -33.31
N LYS A 240 11.53 7.16 -33.70
CA LYS A 240 10.88 6.16 -32.83
C LYS A 240 10.79 4.77 -33.46
N GLY A 241 11.11 4.62 -34.75
CA GLY A 241 10.96 3.36 -35.48
C GLY A 241 9.52 2.95 -35.70
N ILE A 242 8.60 3.92 -35.83
CA ILE A 242 7.16 3.68 -36.00
C ILE A 242 6.71 4.21 -37.35
N ALA A 243 6.22 3.30 -38.20
CA ALA A 243 5.57 3.61 -39.46
C ALA A 243 4.10 3.16 -39.42
N ARG A 244 3.20 3.93 -40.05
CA ARG A 244 1.77 3.63 -40.09
C ARG A 244 1.34 3.43 -41.54
N ILE A 245 0.82 2.24 -41.82
CA ILE A 245 0.24 1.91 -43.13
C ILE A 245 -1.26 2.10 -43.03
N THR A 246 -1.82 2.89 -43.94
CA THR A 246 -3.26 2.97 -44.15
C THR A 246 -3.58 2.15 -45.38
N TYR A 247 -4.51 1.21 -45.27
CA TYR A 247 -4.89 0.30 -46.37
C TYR A 247 -6.40 0.20 -46.48
N ASP A 248 -6.88 -0.14 -47.67
CA ASP A 248 -8.29 -0.47 -47.88
C ASP A 248 -8.54 -1.94 -47.54
N ALA A 249 -9.55 -2.18 -46.71
CA ALA A 249 -10.01 -3.50 -46.33
C ALA A 249 -11.50 -3.57 -46.63
N GLU A 250 -11.84 -4.10 -47.80
CA GLU A 250 -13.23 -4.28 -48.25
C GLU A 250 -14.01 -2.94 -48.28
N GLY A 251 -13.39 -1.86 -48.77
CA GLY A 251 -14.00 -0.53 -48.83
C GLY A 251 -13.92 0.25 -47.50
N HIS A 252 -13.30 -0.31 -46.47
CA HIS A 252 -13.04 0.37 -45.21
C HIS A 252 -11.56 0.65 -44.99
N THR A 253 -11.24 1.92 -44.73
CA THR A 253 -9.88 2.34 -44.39
C THR A 253 -9.46 1.80 -43.02
N LYS A 254 -8.44 0.94 -42.98
CA LYS A 254 -7.82 0.44 -41.76
C LYS A 254 -6.39 0.94 -41.60
N LYS A 255 -5.91 0.94 -40.36
CA LYS A 255 -4.54 1.31 -40.01
C LYS A 255 -3.78 0.10 -39.50
N PHE A 256 -2.54 -0.02 -39.93
CA PHE A 256 -1.57 -0.99 -39.47
C PHE A 256 -0.31 -0.27 -39.00
N VAL A 257 0.34 -0.77 -37.96
CA VAL A 257 1.50 -0.12 -37.35
C VAL A 257 2.70 -1.05 -37.42
N LEU A 258 3.74 -0.63 -38.12
CA LEU A 258 5.06 -1.23 -38.07
C LEU A 258 5.86 -0.53 -36.97
N ASP A 259 6.37 -1.30 -36.01
CA ASP A 259 7.03 -0.81 -34.80
C ASP A 259 8.26 -1.69 -34.53
N ASN A 260 9.44 -1.17 -34.90
CA ASN A 260 10.71 -1.90 -34.82
C ASN A 260 11.25 -2.01 -33.38
N TYR A 261 10.53 -1.46 -32.40
CA TYR A 261 10.83 -1.60 -30.98
C TYR A 261 10.00 -2.72 -30.32
N LYS A 262 8.73 -2.88 -30.74
CA LYS A 262 7.85 -3.98 -30.28
C LYS A 262 8.18 -5.32 -30.91
N PHE A 263 8.64 -5.32 -32.16
CA PHE A 263 9.00 -6.51 -32.92
C PHE A 263 10.50 -6.52 -33.20
N ASN A 264 11.01 -7.60 -33.79
CA ASN A 264 12.41 -7.69 -34.18
C ASN A 264 12.80 -6.53 -35.12
N ARG A 265 13.81 -5.76 -34.72
CA ARG A 265 14.20 -4.51 -35.39
C ARG A 265 14.54 -4.72 -36.87
N TRP A 266 15.45 -5.64 -37.14
CA TRP A 266 15.94 -5.89 -38.50
C TRP A 266 14.84 -6.43 -39.40
N ALA A 267 14.03 -7.37 -38.90
CA ALA A 267 12.92 -7.90 -39.67
C ALA A 267 11.85 -6.84 -40.00
N ILE A 268 11.58 -5.89 -39.10
CA ILE A 268 10.65 -4.78 -39.40
C ILE A 268 11.25 -3.78 -40.38
N ASP A 269 12.54 -3.47 -40.27
CA ASP A 269 13.24 -2.63 -41.25
C ASP A 269 13.17 -3.26 -42.65
N ASP A 270 13.38 -4.58 -42.77
CA ASP A 270 13.27 -5.33 -44.03
C ASP A 270 11.83 -5.36 -44.57
N ILE A 271 10.84 -5.50 -43.69
CA ILE A 271 9.41 -5.42 -44.06
C ILE A 271 9.07 -4.02 -44.57
N LEU A 272 9.59 -2.97 -43.94
CA LEU A 272 9.36 -1.59 -44.38
C LEU A 272 9.96 -1.35 -45.77
N LEU A 273 11.22 -1.73 -45.99
CA LEU A 273 11.88 -1.65 -47.29
C LEU A 273 11.08 -2.38 -48.37
N ARG A 274 10.52 -3.55 -48.04
CA ARG A 274 9.65 -4.26 -48.97
C ARG A 274 8.38 -3.48 -49.27
N VAL A 275 7.71 -2.93 -48.27
CA VAL A 275 6.51 -2.10 -48.49
C VAL A 275 6.83 -0.92 -49.40
N GLU A 276 7.95 -0.21 -49.15
CA GLU A 276 8.40 0.91 -49.97
C GLU A 276 8.65 0.50 -51.42
N SER A 277 9.21 -0.69 -51.67
CA SER A 277 9.43 -1.20 -53.03
C SER A 277 8.15 -1.52 -53.82
N GLN A 278 7.00 -1.62 -53.16
CA GLN A 278 5.72 -2.00 -53.77
C GLN A 278 4.73 -0.84 -53.89
N ILE A 279 5.08 0.35 -53.39
CA ILE A 279 4.23 1.54 -53.44
C ILE A 279 4.92 2.65 -54.23
N THR A 280 4.13 3.63 -54.66
CA THR A 280 4.66 4.84 -55.32
C THR A 280 5.11 5.87 -54.28
N ASP A 281 6.10 6.69 -54.65
CA ASP A 281 6.64 7.74 -53.77
C ASP A 281 5.57 8.70 -53.25
N ASN A 282 4.52 8.96 -54.05
CA ASN A 282 3.40 9.82 -53.67
C ASN A 282 2.54 9.26 -52.52
N GLN A 283 2.64 7.95 -52.25
CA GLN A 283 1.94 7.29 -51.14
C GLN A 283 2.76 7.37 -49.84
N ILE A 284 4.05 7.72 -49.92
CA ILE A 284 4.94 7.87 -48.76
C ILE A 284 4.83 9.31 -48.25
N ILE A 285 4.45 9.47 -46.99
CA ILE A 285 4.29 10.77 -46.36
C ILE A 285 5.11 10.88 -45.08
N GLY A 286 5.59 12.09 -44.78
CA GLY A 286 6.28 12.38 -43.51
C GLY A 286 7.69 11.78 -43.39
N GLY A 287 8.32 11.36 -44.49
CA GLY A 287 9.70 10.91 -44.55
C GLY A 287 10.13 10.55 -45.97
N CYS A 288 11.45 10.36 -46.19
CA CYS A 288 11.99 9.83 -47.43
C CYS A 288 11.98 8.29 -47.42
N PRO A 289 11.96 7.61 -48.57
CA PRO A 289 12.22 6.17 -48.67
C PRO A 289 13.55 5.80 -47.98
N GLU A 290 13.64 4.62 -47.39
CA GLU A 290 14.91 4.14 -46.83
C GLU A 290 15.90 3.84 -47.97
N PRO A 291 17.20 4.15 -47.78
CA PRO A 291 18.23 3.72 -48.72
C PRO A 291 18.28 2.20 -48.80
N LEU A 292 18.59 1.67 -49.99
CA LEU A 292 18.65 0.22 -50.22
C LEU A 292 19.66 -0.43 -49.26
N ALA A 293 19.45 -1.70 -48.91
CA ALA A 293 20.30 -2.41 -47.95
C ALA A 293 21.82 -2.36 -48.29
N GLN A 294 22.17 -2.21 -49.57
CA GLN A 294 23.55 -2.02 -50.04
C GLN A 294 24.14 -0.68 -49.58
N GLU A 295 23.41 0.44 -49.71
CA GLU A 295 23.83 1.75 -49.20
C GLU A 295 23.88 1.75 -47.66
N LYS A 296 22.98 1.05 -46.97
CA LYS A 296 22.97 0.98 -45.51
C LYS A 296 24.24 0.28 -44.97
N GLN A 297 24.72 -0.75 -45.67
CA GLN A 297 25.96 -1.45 -45.33
C GLN A 297 27.19 -0.60 -45.65
N GLU A 298 27.20 0.10 -46.79
CA GLU A 298 28.27 1.04 -47.17
C GLU A 298 28.37 2.24 -46.23
N VAL A 299 27.25 2.80 -45.76
CA VAL A 299 27.20 3.90 -44.78
C VAL A 299 27.64 3.44 -43.38
N LEU A 300 27.33 2.18 -43.02
CA LEU A 300 27.81 1.57 -41.77
C LEU A 300 29.32 1.27 -41.82
N ASP A 301 29.85 0.83 -42.96
CA ASP A 301 31.29 0.58 -43.18
C ASP A 301 32.09 1.87 -43.42
N SER A 302 31.49 2.91 -43.99
CA SER A 302 32.16 4.21 -44.23
C SER A 302 32.29 5.07 -42.97
N GLY A 303 31.61 4.69 -41.87
CA GLY A 303 31.66 5.41 -40.60
C GLY A 303 31.01 6.80 -40.65
N GLU A 304 30.23 7.10 -41.69
CA GLU A 304 29.58 8.39 -41.86
C GLU A 304 28.36 8.48 -40.94
N VAL A 305 28.54 9.16 -39.80
CA VAL A 305 27.44 9.54 -38.92
C VAL A 305 26.59 10.55 -39.66
N VAL A 306 25.45 10.12 -40.19
CA VAL A 306 24.44 11.03 -40.75
C VAL A 306 23.83 11.82 -39.58
N GLU A 307 24.41 12.97 -39.28
CA GLU A 307 23.78 13.99 -38.43
C GLU A 307 22.54 14.56 -39.16
N GLY A 308 21.39 14.43 -38.52
CA GLY A 308 20.15 15.12 -38.86
C GLY A 308 18.92 14.39 -38.33
#